data_AF-A0A0K6HV34-F1
#
_entry.id   AF-A0A0K6HV34-F1
#
_cell.length_a   1.000
_cell.length_b   1.000
_cell.length_c   1.000
_cell.angle_alpha   90.00
_cell.angle_beta   90.00
_cell.angle_gamma   90.00
#
_symmetry.space_group_name_H-M   'P 1'
#
loop_
_entity.id
_entity.type
_entity.pdbx_description
1 polymer ?
#
loop_
_entity_poly.entity_id
_entity_poly.type
_entity_poly.pdbx_seq_one_letter_code
_entity_poly.pdbx_strand_id
1 'polypeptide(L)'
;MDRLAALADILPPPPPAPLPPLPWWQMPWVAWSLLAVLLLLAWALLAWRRGKRWRQLCARARAAQGDGVPTASAAVELATSVRRCWPEAGWPQTLRANFDALRFAPRPDPVLLRVVARGVQTAAARAARAAWWSRASAQRRFVQTLRDLTPEST
;
A
#
# COMPACT_ATOMS: atom_id res chain seq x y z
N MET A 1 -46.53 62.92 38.68
CA MET A 1 -45.74 62.47 37.53
C MET A 1 -45.81 60.94 37.39
N ASP A 2 -46.99 60.35 37.61
CA ASP A 2 -47.09 58.93 38.05
C ASP A 2 -47.75 58.01 37.03
N ARG A 3 -48.12 58.51 35.84
CA ARG A 3 -48.79 57.72 34.80
C ARG A 3 -47.85 56.84 33.97
N LEU A 4 -46.54 57.11 33.99
CA LEU A 4 -45.54 56.32 33.27
C LEU A 4 -45.14 55.05 34.04
N ALA A 5 -45.19 55.08 35.38
CA ALA A 5 -44.92 53.92 36.21
C ALA A 5 -46.00 52.83 36.07
N ALA A 6 -47.27 53.23 35.90
CA ALA A 6 -48.39 52.30 35.69
C ALA A 6 -48.36 51.59 34.32
N LEU A 7 -47.67 52.14 33.32
CA LEU A 7 -47.52 51.51 31.99
C LEU A 7 -46.40 50.48 31.95
N ALA A 8 -45.39 50.61 32.81
CA ALA A 8 -44.31 49.64 32.91
C ALA A 8 -44.77 48.28 33.48
N ASP A 9 -45.87 48.27 34.23
CA ASP A 9 -46.40 47.08 34.92
C ASP A 9 -47.34 46.23 34.02
N ILE A 10 -47.73 46.76 32.85
CA ILE A 10 -48.64 46.09 31.90
C ILE A 10 -47.85 45.44 30.73
N LEU A 11 -46.57 45.78 30.58
CA LEU A 11 -45.74 45.24 29.50
C LEU A 11 -45.17 43.87 29.91
N PRO A 12 -45.49 42.79 29.17
CA PRO A 12 -44.87 41.49 29.43
C PRO A 12 -43.36 41.62 29.26
N PRO A 13 -42.56 40.93 30.09
CA PRO A 13 -41.10 40.96 29.96
C PRO A 13 -40.70 40.53 28.55
N PRO A 14 -39.73 41.23 27.92
CA PRO A 14 -39.29 40.86 26.58
C PRO A 14 -38.82 39.40 26.58
N PRO A 15 -39.14 38.63 25.52
CA PRO A 15 -38.69 37.25 25.43
C PRO A 15 -37.16 37.19 25.50
N PRO A 16 -36.59 36.15 26.14
CA PRO A 16 -35.15 35.99 26.21
C PRO A 16 -34.57 35.99 24.80
N ALA A 17 -33.45 36.70 24.63
CA ALA A 17 -32.77 36.78 23.34
C ALA A 17 -32.46 35.35 22.83
N PRO A 18 -32.63 35.08 21.52
CA PRO A 18 -32.29 33.78 20.97
C PRO A 18 -30.82 33.49 21.23
N LEU A 19 -30.53 32.29 21.73
CA LEU A 19 -29.16 31.84 21.92
C LEU A 19 -28.43 31.92 20.58
N PRO A 20 -27.17 32.41 20.56
CA PRO A 20 -26.38 32.42 19.33
C PRO A 20 -26.28 30.99 18.80
N PRO A 21 -26.34 30.79 17.47
CA PRO A 21 -26.19 29.46 16.90
C PRO A 21 -24.86 28.87 17.38
N LEU A 22 -24.93 27.64 17.89
CA LEU A 22 -23.74 26.88 18.27
C LEU A 22 -22.76 26.91 17.09
N PRO A 23 -21.50 27.30 17.32
CA PRO A 23 -20.56 27.37 16.24
C PRO A 23 -20.35 25.95 15.67
N TRP A 24 -20.29 25.85 14.35
CA TRP A 24 -20.30 24.58 13.63
C TRP A 24 -19.23 23.58 14.11
N TRP A 25 -18.11 24.06 14.65
CA TRP A 25 -17.01 23.24 15.18
C TRP A 25 -17.30 22.59 16.54
N GLN A 26 -18.32 23.05 17.28
CA GLN A 26 -18.78 22.42 18.53
C GLN A 26 -19.77 21.28 18.29
N MET A 27 -20.13 21.02 17.03
CA MET A 27 -21.06 19.95 16.73
C MET A 27 -20.38 18.57 16.77
N PRO A 28 -21.05 17.53 17.33
CA PRO A 28 -20.44 16.22 17.53
C PRO A 28 -19.99 15.55 16.22
N TRP A 29 -20.63 15.85 15.09
CA TRP A 29 -20.24 15.32 13.78
C TRP A 29 -18.87 15.80 13.31
N VAL A 30 -18.37 16.94 13.78
CA VAL A 30 -17.01 17.42 13.49
C VAL A 30 -15.96 16.53 14.19
N ALA A 31 -16.23 16.11 15.42
CA ALA A 31 -15.36 15.16 16.11
C ALA A 31 -15.38 13.79 15.42
N TRP A 32 -16.55 13.30 15.01
CA TRP A 32 -16.68 12.03 14.28
C TRP A 32 -16.00 12.07 12.90
N SER A 33 -16.10 13.17 12.17
CA SER A 33 -15.46 13.31 10.85
C SER A 33 -13.94 13.34 10.97
N LEU A 34 -13.41 14.07 11.97
CA LEU A 34 -11.97 14.10 12.25
C LEU A 34 -11.45 12.72 12.64
N LEU A 35 -12.19 11.99 13.50
CA LEU A 35 -11.85 10.62 13.88
C LEU A 35 -11.88 9.68 12.68
N ALA A 36 -12.88 9.80 11.81
CA ALA A 36 -12.97 9.02 10.56
C ALA A 36 -11.78 9.30 9.62
N VAL A 37 -11.41 10.57 9.43
CA VAL A 37 -10.24 10.96 8.62
C VAL A 37 -8.95 10.39 9.20
N LEU A 38 -8.75 10.48 10.52
CA LEU A 38 -7.58 9.90 11.19
C LEU A 38 -7.54 8.38 11.03
N LEU A 39 -8.69 7.70 11.16
CA LEU A 39 -8.79 6.26 10.95
C LEU A 39 -8.40 5.90 9.52
N LEU A 40 -8.93 6.62 8.52
CA LEU A 40 -8.61 6.42 7.11
C LEU A 40 -7.13 6.65 6.82
N LEU A 41 -6.52 7.70 7.40
CA LEU A 41 -5.09 7.97 7.27
C LEU A 41 -4.24 6.87 7.91
N ALA A 42 -4.58 6.44 9.12
CA ALA A 42 -3.90 5.35 9.81
C ALA A 42 -3.99 4.05 9.01
N TRP A 43 -5.17 3.78 8.45
CA TRP A 43 -5.44 2.62 7.59
C TRP A 43 -4.64 2.67 6.28
N ALA A 44 -4.61 3.84 5.62
CA ALA A 44 -3.81 4.07 4.42
C ALA A 44 -2.30 3.94 4.70
N LEU A 45 -1.81 4.46 5.82
CA LEU A 45 -0.42 4.31 6.26
C LEU A 45 -0.06 2.85 6.53
N LEU A 46 -0.96 2.09 7.18
CA LEU A 46 -0.77 0.67 7.41
C LEU A 46 -0.76 -0.11 6.08
N ALA A 47 -1.67 0.22 5.16
CA ALA A 47 -1.71 -0.30 3.79
C ALA A 47 -0.37 -0.08 3.08
N TRP A 48 0.11 1.15 3.15
CA TRP A 48 1.34 1.57 2.53
C TRP A 48 2.53 0.82 3.12
N ARG A 49 2.65 0.75 4.45
CA ARG A 49 3.74 0.03 5.13
C ARG A 49 3.75 -1.46 4.78
N ARG A 50 2.58 -2.12 4.75
CA ARG A 50 2.45 -3.54 4.38
C ARG A 50 2.77 -3.79 2.91
N GLY A 51 2.44 -2.84 2.02
CA GLY A 51 2.67 -2.94 0.58
C GLY A 51 4.02 -2.44 0.08
N LYS A 52 4.75 -1.63 0.86
CA LYS A 52 5.96 -0.90 0.41
C LYS A 52 7.02 -1.84 -0.20
N ARG A 53 7.31 -2.96 0.47
CA ARG A 53 8.31 -3.93 -0.01
C ARG A 53 7.91 -4.55 -1.34
N TRP A 54 6.63 -4.91 -1.50
CA TRP A 54 6.10 -5.48 -2.74
C TRP A 54 6.11 -4.45 -3.88
N ARG A 55 5.77 -3.19 -3.59
CA ARG A 55 5.85 -2.10 -4.57
C ARG A 55 7.28 -1.82 -5.01
N GLN A 56 8.24 -1.85 -4.08
CA GLN A 56 9.67 -1.73 -4.39
C GLN A 56 10.16 -2.86 -5.30
N LEU A 57 9.75 -4.11 -5.02
CA LEU A 57 10.04 -5.25 -5.90
C LEU A 57 9.40 -5.06 -7.28
N CYS A 58 8.14 -4.63 -7.36
CA CYS A 58 7.49 -4.30 -8.64
C CYS A 58 8.22 -3.21 -9.42
N ALA A 59 8.73 -2.17 -8.75
CA ALA A 59 9.47 -1.08 -9.39
C ALA A 59 10.83 -1.56 -9.92
N ARG A 60 11.56 -2.36 -9.14
CA ARG A 60 12.84 -2.97 -9.56
C ARG A 60 12.66 -3.94 -10.72
N ALA A 61 11.61 -4.76 -10.66
CA ALA A 61 11.25 -5.66 -11.75
C ALA A 61 10.87 -4.90 -13.04
N ARG A 62 10.20 -3.74 -12.92
CA ARG A 62 9.93 -2.86 -14.07
C ARG A 62 11.20 -2.22 -14.61
N ALA A 63 12.10 -1.75 -13.74
CA ALA A 63 13.38 -1.20 -14.16
C ALA A 63 14.22 -2.24 -14.92
N ALA A 64 14.23 -3.49 -14.48
CA ALA A 64 14.90 -4.60 -15.17
C ALA A 64 14.25 -5.00 -16.51
N GLN A 65 12.99 -4.60 -16.75
CA GLN A 65 12.30 -4.82 -18.02
C GLN A 65 12.49 -3.69 -19.03
N GLY A 66 12.93 -2.51 -18.59
CA GLY A 66 12.99 -1.31 -19.43
C GLY A 66 13.79 -1.54 -20.72
N ASP A 67 13.51 -0.74 -21.74
CA ASP A 67 14.07 -0.88 -23.09
C ASP A 67 15.59 -0.61 -23.19
N GLY A 68 16.25 -0.34 -22.07
CA GLY A 68 17.71 -0.20 -21.99
C GLY A 68 18.43 -1.54 -22.17
N VAL A 69 19.74 -1.46 -22.45
CA VAL A 69 20.62 -2.63 -22.46
C VAL A 69 20.53 -3.31 -21.09
N PRO A 70 20.13 -4.60 -21.02
CA PRO A 70 20.04 -5.29 -19.75
C PRO A 70 21.42 -5.40 -19.13
N THR A 71 21.62 -4.67 -18.05
CA THR A 71 22.90 -4.64 -17.34
C THR A 71 22.97 -5.80 -16.36
N ALA A 72 24.16 -6.38 -16.22
CA ALA A 72 24.45 -7.35 -15.17
C ALA A 72 24.09 -6.81 -13.77
N SER A 73 24.25 -5.50 -13.55
CA SER A 73 23.84 -4.84 -12.31
C SER A 73 22.33 -4.92 -12.05
N ALA A 74 21.48 -4.71 -13.06
CA ALA A 74 20.02 -4.82 -12.89
C ALA A 74 19.58 -6.27 -12.58
N ALA A 75 20.21 -7.25 -13.24
CA ALA A 75 19.94 -8.67 -12.99
C ALA A 75 20.35 -9.09 -11.56
N VAL A 76 21.55 -8.68 -11.12
CA VAL A 76 22.06 -8.93 -9.76
C VAL A 76 21.21 -8.20 -8.71
N GLU A 77 20.86 -6.94 -8.93
CA GLU A 77 20.00 -6.17 -8.01
C GLU A 77 18.62 -6.80 -7.87
N LEU A 78 18.01 -7.27 -8.97
CA LEU A 78 16.73 -7.95 -8.93
C LEU A 78 16.84 -9.25 -8.12
N ALA A 79 17.82 -10.10 -8.44
CA ALA A 79 18.04 -11.39 -7.75
C ALA A 79 18.29 -11.20 -6.25
N THR A 80 19.17 -10.26 -5.89
CA THR A 80 19.46 -9.95 -4.48
C THR A 80 18.27 -9.34 -3.75
N SER A 81 17.47 -8.51 -4.42
CA SER A 81 16.25 -7.93 -3.84
C SER A 81 15.22 -8.99 -3.50
N VAL A 82 15.01 -9.95 -4.41
CA VAL A 82 14.07 -11.06 -4.20
C VAL A 82 14.53 -11.93 -3.03
N ARG A 83 15.84 -12.26 -2.95
CA ARG A 83 16.44 -13.03 -1.83
C ARG A 83 16.38 -12.31 -0.49
N ARG A 84 16.64 -11.00 -0.43
CA ARG A 84 16.50 -10.22 0.83
C ARG A 84 15.08 -10.21 1.35
N CYS A 85 14.09 -10.20 0.45
CA CYS A 85 12.69 -10.19 0.83
C CYS A 85 12.18 -11.59 1.21
N TRP A 86 12.90 -12.66 0.81
CA TRP A 86 12.38 -14.01 0.93
C TRP A 86 13.45 -15.10 1.19
N PRO A 87 13.27 -15.99 2.19
CA PRO A 87 14.18 -17.11 2.47
C PRO A 87 14.12 -18.21 1.40
N GLU A 88 15.27 -18.56 0.83
CA GLU A 88 15.41 -19.49 -0.31
C GLU A 88 14.83 -20.89 -0.08
N ALA A 89 14.65 -21.31 1.18
CA ALA A 89 14.19 -22.63 1.60
C ALA A 89 12.89 -23.12 0.91
N GLY A 90 12.02 -22.21 0.45
CA GLY A 90 10.74 -22.55 -0.20
C GLY A 90 10.70 -22.44 -1.73
N TRP A 91 11.81 -22.08 -2.37
CA TRP A 91 11.85 -21.84 -3.82
C TRP A 91 11.93 -23.15 -4.62
N PRO A 92 11.19 -23.29 -5.73
CA PRO A 92 11.42 -24.38 -6.69
C PRO A 92 12.83 -24.28 -7.28
N GLN A 93 13.44 -25.42 -7.59
CA GLN A 93 14.84 -25.52 -7.99
C GLN A 93 15.13 -24.76 -9.30
N THR A 94 14.21 -24.82 -10.26
CA THR A 94 14.24 -24.08 -11.54
C THR A 94 14.35 -22.58 -11.31
N LEU A 95 13.63 -22.06 -10.31
CA LEU A 95 13.64 -20.64 -9.99
C LEU A 95 14.95 -20.22 -9.31
N ARG A 96 15.49 -21.06 -8.43
CA ARG A 96 16.84 -20.84 -7.87
C ARG A 96 17.88 -20.78 -8.99
N ALA A 97 17.87 -21.76 -9.89
CA ALA A 97 18.78 -21.84 -11.03
C ALA A 97 18.69 -20.60 -11.93
N ASN A 98 17.48 -20.12 -12.26
CA ASN A 98 17.29 -18.91 -13.06
C ASN A 98 17.84 -17.65 -12.36
N PHE A 99 17.63 -17.50 -11.05
CA PHE A 99 18.19 -16.37 -10.30
C PHE A 99 19.70 -16.48 -10.11
N ASP A 100 20.26 -17.68 -9.98
CA ASP A 100 21.70 -17.89 -9.92
C ASP A 100 22.34 -17.59 -11.28
N ALA A 101 21.74 -18.05 -12.38
CA ALA A 101 22.17 -17.71 -13.74
C ALA A 101 22.18 -16.19 -13.94
N LEU A 102 21.12 -15.47 -13.53
CA LEU A 102 21.07 -14.01 -13.61
C LEU A 102 22.08 -13.29 -12.69
N ARG A 103 22.45 -13.90 -11.56
CA ARG A 103 23.39 -13.31 -10.59
C ARG A 103 24.84 -13.49 -11.00
N PHE A 104 25.19 -14.62 -11.60
CA PHE A 104 26.56 -14.98 -11.92
C PHE A 104 26.89 -14.84 -13.41
N ALA A 105 25.91 -14.60 -14.28
CA ALA A 105 26.18 -14.38 -15.70
C ALA A 105 26.91 -13.04 -15.93
N PRO A 106 28.09 -13.04 -16.58
CA PRO A 106 28.78 -11.81 -16.97
C PRO A 106 27.99 -11.02 -18.03
N ARG A 107 27.15 -11.71 -18.81
CA ARG A 107 26.15 -11.11 -19.71
C ARG A 107 24.81 -11.83 -19.51
N PRO A 108 23.87 -11.24 -18.75
CA PRO A 108 22.57 -11.86 -18.55
C PRO A 108 21.81 -11.94 -19.87
N ASP A 109 21.15 -13.07 -20.11
CA ASP A 109 20.25 -13.19 -21.27
C ASP A 109 19.11 -12.17 -21.14
N PRO A 110 18.96 -11.23 -22.10
CA PRO A 110 17.90 -10.22 -22.08
C PRO A 110 16.49 -10.84 -22.02
N VAL A 111 16.29 -11.98 -22.70
CA VAL A 111 14.98 -12.64 -22.80
C VAL A 111 14.63 -13.26 -21.45
N LEU A 112 15.55 -14.07 -20.89
CA LEU A 112 15.38 -14.65 -19.57
C LEU A 112 15.16 -13.59 -18.48
N LEU A 113 15.94 -12.49 -18.50
CA LEU A 113 15.78 -11.41 -17.54
C LEU A 113 14.38 -10.78 -17.61
N ARG A 114 13.86 -10.50 -18.81
CA ARG A 114 12.52 -9.94 -18.99
C ARG A 114 11.43 -10.89 -18.52
N VAL A 115 11.55 -12.19 -18.81
CA VAL A 115 10.60 -13.22 -18.36
C VAL A 115 10.57 -13.30 -16.84
N VAL A 116 11.75 -13.42 -16.21
CA VAL A 116 11.88 -13.47 -14.74
C VAL A 116 11.36 -12.18 -14.10
N ALA A 117 11.74 -11.02 -14.64
CA ALA A 117 11.29 -9.74 -14.12
C ALA A 117 9.77 -9.56 -14.24
N ARG A 118 9.16 -9.97 -15.36
CA ARG A 118 7.70 -9.96 -15.51
C ARG A 118 7.02 -10.91 -14.53
N GLY A 119 7.60 -12.08 -14.29
CA GLY A 119 7.11 -13.03 -13.30
C GLY A 119 7.19 -12.51 -11.86
N VAL A 120 8.31 -11.87 -11.50
CA VAL A 120 8.47 -11.21 -10.20
C VAL A 120 7.48 -10.05 -10.06
N GLN A 121 7.25 -9.28 -11.11
CA GLN A 121 6.29 -8.17 -11.09
C GLN A 121 4.85 -8.66 -10.86
N THR A 122 4.40 -9.69 -11.58
CA THR A 122 3.05 -10.24 -11.43
C THR A 122 2.87 -10.87 -10.04
N ALA A 123 3.85 -11.64 -9.59
CA ALA A 123 3.85 -12.24 -8.26
C ALA A 123 3.84 -11.16 -7.16
N ALA A 124 4.67 -10.12 -7.28
CA ALA A 124 4.74 -9.03 -6.31
C ALA A 124 3.46 -8.18 -6.29
N ALA A 125 2.81 -7.97 -7.44
CA ALA A 125 1.53 -7.28 -7.52
C ALA A 125 0.40 -8.07 -6.83
N ARG A 126 0.33 -9.39 -7.06
CA ARG A 126 -0.62 -10.28 -6.36
C ARG A 126 -0.35 -10.34 -4.86
N ALA A 127 0.92 -10.42 -4.48
CA ALA A 127 1.35 -10.40 -3.08
C ALA A 127 1.02 -9.08 -2.39
N ALA A 128 1.18 -7.93 -3.07
CA ALA A 128 0.81 -6.63 -2.53
C ALA A 128 -0.68 -6.55 -2.18
N ARG A 129 -1.56 -7.15 -3.01
CA ARG A 129 -3.00 -7.24 -2.73
C ARG A 129 -3.27 -8.17 -1.55
N ALA A 130 -2.59 -9.31 -1.49
CA ALA A 130 -2.75 -10.28 -0.41
C ALA A 130 -2.13 -9.82 0.94
N ALA A 131 -1.14 -8.91 0.91
CA ALA A 131 -0.53 -8.29 2.08
C ALA A 131 -1.50 -7.43 2.89
N TRP A 132 -2.62 -7.06 2.28
CA TRP A 132 -3.75 -6.44 2.96
C TRP A 132 -4.26 -7.31 4.12
N TRP A 133 -4.48 -8.59 3.82
CA TRP A 133 -5.08 -9.56 4.73
C TRP A 133 -4.06 -10.10 5.74
N SER A 134 -2.92 -10.60 5.26
CA SER A 134 -1.84 -11.05 6.14
C SER A 134 -0.51 -11.14 5.41
N ARG A 135 0.59 -11.05 6.17
CA ARG A 135 1.94 -11.27 5.64
C ARG A 135 2.09 -12.69 5.09
N ALA A 136 1.55 -13.69 5.78
CA ALA A 136 1.60 -15.09 5.36
C ALA A 136 0.82 -15.34 4.06
N SER A 137 -0.32 -14.69 3.86
CA SER A 137 -1.12 -14.77 2.63
C SER A 137 -0.40 -14.11 1.46
N ALA A 138 0.21 -12.93 1.67
CA ALA A 138 1.08 -12.28 0.68
C ALA A 138 2.20 -13.20 0.23
N GLN A 139 2.82 -13.83 1.22
CA GLN A 139 3.92 -14.77 1.06
C GLN A 139 3.45 -15.94 0.17
N ARG A 140 2.44 -16.70 0.61
CA ARG A 140 1.90 -17.84 -0.15
C ARG A 140 1.53 -17.49 -1.60
N ARG A 141 0.85 -16.37 -1.83
CA ARG A 141 0.44 -15.94 -3.19
C ARG A 141 1.62 -15.61 -4.10
N PHE A 142 2.68 -15.02 -3.56
CA PHE A 142 3.91 -14.75 -4.30
C PHE A 142 4.55 -16.06 -4.80
N VAL A 143 4.77 -17.04 -3.90
CA VAL A 143 5.37 -18.34 -4.27
C VAL A 143 4.49 -19.12 -5.22
N GLN A 144 3.18 -19.16 -4.98
CA GLN A 144 2.26 -19.85 -5.88
C GLN A 144 2.36 -19.27 -7.29
N THR A 145 2.31 -17.94 -7.41
CA THR A 145 2.44 -17.28 -8.72
C THR A 145 3.79 -17.56 -9.38
N LEU A 146 4.88 -17.59 -8.59
CA LEU A 146 6.20 -17.91 -9.13
C LEU A 146 6.31 -19.37 -9.60
N ARG A 147 5.71 -20.32 -8.87
CA ARG A 147 5.64 -21.74 -9.28
C ARG A 147 4.86 -21.90 -10.57
N ASP A 148 3.69 -21.26 -10.68
CA ASP A 148 2.84 -21.33 -11.87
C ASP A 148 3.56 -20.82 -13.14
N LEU A 149 4.58 -19.97 -12.99
CA LEU A 149 5.37 -19.41 -14.09
C LEU A 149 6.59 -20.26 -14.49
N THR A 150 7.01 -21.18 -13.63
CA THR A 150 8.00 -22.21 -13.94
C THR A 150 7.28 -23.54 -14.00
N PRO A 151 6.65 -23.90 -15.15
CA PRO A 151 6.12 -25.24 -15.31
C PRO A 151 7.29 -26.20 -15.10
N GLU A 152 7.24 -27.01 -14.04
CA GLU A 152 8.11 -28.15 -13.91
C GLU A 152 7.74 -29.07 -15.07
N SER A 153 8.58 -29.07 -16.11
CA SER A 153 8.52 -30.06 -17.18
C SER A 153 8.59 -31.42 -16.51
N THR A 154 7.42 -32.06 -16.45
CA THR A 154 7.23 -33.43 -15.97
C THR A 154 7.78 -34.41 -16.98
#